data_AF-A0A353WIQ5-F1
#
_entry.id   AF-A0A353WIQ5-F1
#
_cell.length_a   1.000
_cell.length_b   1.000
_cell.length_c   1.000
_cell.angle_alpha   90.00
_cell.angle_beta   90.00
_cell.angle_gamma   90.00
#
_symmetry.space_group_name_H-M   'P 1'
#
loop_
_entity.id
_entity.type
_entity.pdbx_description
1 polymer ?
#
loop_
_entity_poly.entity_id
_entity_poly.type
_entity_poly.pdbx_seq_one_letter_code
_entity_poly.pdbx_strand_id
1 'polypeptide(L)' 'MVLLREFEQTAAEMYLRGKISGFTHLYIGQEAIGVGTISALFDKDYIVSAYR' A
#
# COMPACT_ATOMS: atom_id res chain seq x y z
N MET A 1 -3.09 -3.55 -9.16
CA MET A 1 -3.07 -4.56 -8.07
C MET A 1 -1.73 -5.31 -8.00
N VAL A 2 -1.21 -5.89 -9.08
CA VAL A 2 0.08 -6.64 -9.08
C VAL A 2 1.27 -5.81 -8.59
N LEU A 3 1.46 -4.60 -9.14
CA LEU A 3 2.54 -3.71 -8.71
C LEU A 3 2.49 -3.41 -7.20
N LEU A 4 1.30 -3.17 -6.64
CA LEU A 4 1.13 -2.91 -5.20
C LEU A 4 1.53 -4.14 -4.38
N ARG A 5 1.10 -5.34 -4.80
CA ARG A 5 1.49 -6.60 -4.15
C ARG A 5 3.01 -6.80 -4.14
N GLU A 6 3.66 -6.61 -5.29
CA GLU A 6 5.11 -6.82 -5.43
C GLU A 6 5.90 -5.78 -4.62
N PHE A 7 5.45 -4.53 -4.63
CA PHE A 7 6.02 -3.46 -3.82
C PHE A 7 5.99 -3.81 -2.33
N GLU A 8 4.83 -4.24 -1.83
CA GLU A 8 4.63 -4.60 -0.43
C GLU A 8 5.46 -5.81 0.00
N GLN A 9 5.55 -6.84 -0.86
CA GLN A 9 6.42 -8.00 -0.62
C GLN A 9 7.90 -7.61 -0.56
N THR A 10 8.33 -6.71 -1.46
CA THR A 10 9.70 -6.19 -1.46
C THR A 10 9.96 -5.33 -0.22
N ALA A 11 9.00 -4.50 0.19
CA ALA A 11 9.11 -3.71 1.41
C ALA A 11 9.25 -4.60 2.65
N ALA A 12 8.49 -5.69 2.74
CA ALA A 12 8.63 -6.70 3.78
C ALA A 12 10.05 -7.31 3.80
N GLU A 13 10.58 -7.67 2.64
CA GLU A 13 11.94 -8.21 2.52
C GLU A 13 13.01 -7.19 2.92
N MET A 14 12.88 -5.93 2.48
CA MET A 14 13.83 -4.88 2.84
C MET A 14 13.80 -4.54 4.33
N TYR A 15 12.63 -4.64 4.96
CA TYR A 15 12.52 -4.53 6.42
C TYR A 15 13.27 -5.66 7.13
N LEU A 16 13.07 -6.92 6.70
CA LEU A 16 13.80 -8.07 7.26
C LEU A 16 15.32 -7.99 7.04
N ARG A 17 15.77 -7.39 5.92
CA ARG A 17 17.18 -7.13 5.62
C ARG A 17 17.75 -5.92 6.38
N GLY A 18 16.96 -5.27 7.25
CA GLY A 18 17.38 -4.09 8.01
C GLY A 18 17.63 -2.85 7.14
N LYS A 19 17.09 -2.81 5.92
CA LYS A 19 17.18 -1.67 4.99
C LYS A 19 16.05 -0.66 5.20
N ILE A 20 14.98 -1.07 5.86
CA ILE A 20 13.90 -0.20 6.34
C ILE A 20 13.90 -0.29 7.87
N SER A 21 13.84 0.86 8.54
CA SER A 21 13.81 0.96 10.00
C SER A 21 12.53 1.64 10.48
N GLY A 22 12.20 1.48 11.77
CA GLY A 22 10.97 2.01 12.35
C GLY A 22 9.78 1.08 12.10
N PHE A 23 8.66 1.63 11.63
CA PHE A 23 7.43 0.86 11.37
C PHE A 23 7.20 0.64 9.88
N THR A 24 6.70 -0.54 9.51
CA THR A 24 6.34 -0.89 8.12
C THR A 24 4.98 -1.58 8.12
N HIS A 25 3.94 -0.85 7.77
CA HIS A 25 2.57 -1.34 7.74
C HIS A 25 2.22 -1.79 6.32
N LEU A 26 2.12 -3.10 6.12
CA LEU A 26 1.95 -3.65 4.79
C LEU A 26 0.48 -3.72 4.36
N TYR A 27 0.18 -3.40 3.10
CA TYR A 27 -1.18 -3.45 2.53
C TYR A 27 -1.50 -4.76 1.78
N ILE A 28 -0.70 -5.81 1.97
CA ILE A 28 -0.88 -7.12 1.31
C ILE A 28 -2.25 -7.71 1.64
N GLY A 29 -3.01 -8.06 0.60
CA GLY A 29 -4.35 -8.63 0.70
C GLY A 29 -5.48 -7.60 0.73
N GLN A 30 -5.16 -6.30 0.77
CA GLN A 30 -6.13 -5.20 0.76
C GLN A 30 -6.16 -4.44 -0.57
N GLU A 31 -5.45 -4.92 -1.61
CA GLU A 31 -5.21 -4.19 -2.85
C GLU A 31 -6.51 -3.78 -3.57
N ALA A 32 -7.56 -4.59 -3.44
CA ALA A 32 -8.86 -4.31 -4.03
C ALA A 32 -9.54 -3.07 -3.42
N ILE A 33 -9.28 -2.78 -2.14
CA ILE A 33 -9.86 -1.62 -1.45
C ILE A 33 -9.31 -0.34 -2.05
N GLY A 34 -7.98 -0.17 -2.07
CA GLY A 34 -7.34 1.03 -2.62
C GLY A 34 -7.60 1.20 -4.11
N VAL A 35 -7.41 0.15 -4.92
CA VAL A 35 -7.62 0.23 -6.37
C VAL A 35 -9.09 0.45 -6.71
N GLY A 36 -10.00 -0.28 -6.07
CA GLY A 36 -11.44 -0.14 -6.30
C GLY A 36 -11.95 1.24 -5.89
N THR A 37 -11.56 1.72 -4.70
CA THR A 37 -11.97 3.06 -4.23
C THR A 37 -11.48 4.14 -5.19
N ILE A 38 -10.18 4.18 -5.52
CA ILE A 38 -9.62 5.20 -6.41
C ILE A 38 -10.25 5.14 -7.80
N SER A 39 -10.58 3.95 -8.32
CA SER A 39 -11.20 3.80 -9.64
C SER A 39 -12.61 4.39 -9.75
N ALA A 40 -13.28 4.63 -8.62
CA ALA A 40 -14.63 5.18 -8.56
C ALA A 40 -14.67 6.68 -8.19
N LEU A 41 -13.52 7.29 -7.87
CA LEU A 41 -13.42 8.71 -7.52
C LEU A 41 -13.20 9.58 -8.76
N PHE A 42 -13.61 10.84 -8.65
CA PHE A 42 -13.29 11.90 -9.60
C PHE A 42 -12.13 12.77 -9.10
N ASP A 43 -11.51 13.52 -10.02
CA ASP A 43 -10.32 14.33 -9.74
C ASP A 43 -10.46 15.35 -8.60
N LYS A 44 -11.69 15.74 -8.24
CA LYS A 44 -11.96 16.71 -7.17
C LYS A 44 -12.41 16.09 -5.86
N ASP A 45 -12.54 14.76 -5.81
CA ASP A 45 -12.92 14.08 -4.59
C ASP A 45 -11.75 14.01 -3.61
N TYR A 46 -12.07 14.05 -2.31
CA TYR A 46 -11.10 13.97 -1.25
C TYR A 46 -11.00 12.53 -0.73
N ILE A 47 -9.78 12.08 -0.45
CA ILE A 47 -9.49 10.79 0.18
C ILE A 47 -8.52 11.00 1.33
N VAL A 48 -8.74 10.26 2.43
CA VAL A 48 -7.85 10.21 3.59
C VAL A 48 -7.65 8.75 3.99
N SER A 49 -6.42 8.39 4.36
CA SER A 49 -6.08 7.10 4.97
C SER A 49 -5.26 7.35 6.25
N ALA A 50 -5.00 6.28 6.98
CA ALA A 50 -4.05 6.27 8.08
C ALA A 50 -2.63 5.99 7.54
N TYR A 51 -1.85 5.20 8.28
CA TYR A 51 -0.46 4.86 7.99
C TYR A 51 -0.28 3.62 7.10
N ARG A 52 -1.36 3.14 6.47
CA ARG A 52 -1.38 1.93 5.64
C ARG A 52 -2.08 2.21 4.32
#